data_AF-A0A388NMK8-F1
#
_entry.id   AF-A0A388NMK8-F1
#
_cell.length_a   1.000
_cell.length_b   1.000
_cell.length_c   1.000
_cell.angle_alpha   90.00
_cell.angle_beta   90.00
_cell.angle_gamma   90.00
#
_symmetry.space_group_name_H-M   'P 1'
#
loop_
_entity.id
_entity.type
_entity.pdbx_description
1 polymer ?
#
loop_
_entity_poly.entity_id
_entity_poly.type
_entity_poly.pdbx_seq_one_letter_code
_entity_poly.pdbx_strand_id
1 'polypeptide(L)'
;MTVDGHLIVIHDATVDRTTNGTGLVGEMTLDQISALDAGNGEPVPTFAEVIQLAKENGVDILPEAKSPALYPRLGEKMVDEIIAADYLEHTIIQSFVPETLQEILAYRPNVQFCLLTGLWKFSLPAQVPGQTIASCPMAEMVLLNPWMVRAAHARGQRVYIWFGASNIPSRCG
;
A
#
# COMPACT_ATOMS: atom_id res chain seq x y z
N MET A 1 6.16 -9.44 -2.14
CA MET A 1 5.68 -10.84 -2.21
C MET A 1 6.90 -11.73 -2.19
N THR A 2 6.86 -12.77 -1.36
CA THR A 2 7.97 -13.73 -1.19
C THR A 2 8.07 -14.67 -2.40
N VAL A 3 9.16 -15.44 -2.49
CA VAL A 3 9.41 -16.37 -3.62
C VAL A 3 8.40 -17.52 -3.66
N ASP A 4 7.89 -17.94 -2.50
CA ASP A 4 6.82 -18.91 -2.30
C ASP A 4 5.42 -18.26 -2.33
N GLY A 5 5.35 -16.99 -2.69
CA GLY A 5 4.13 -16.31 -3.09
C GLY A 5 3.34 -15.66 -1.96
N HIS A 6 3.84 -15.59 -0.73
CA HIS A 6 3.14 -14.94 0.38
C HIS A 6 3.18 -13.41 0.30
N LEU A 7 2.07 -12.77 0.68
CA LEU A 7 2.01 -11.33 0.86
C LEU A 7 2.54 -10.95 2.25
N ILE A 8 3.53 -10.07 2.26
CA ILE A 8 4.11 -9.50 3.48
C ILE A 8 4.00 -7.99 3.46
N VAL A 9 4.01 -7.37 4.64
CA VAL A 9 3.95 -5.92 4.80
C VAL A 9 5.35 -5.39 5.05
N ILE A 10 5.96 -4.88 3.98
CA ILE A 10 7.28 -4.24 4.00
C ILE A 10 7.31 -3.13 2.95
N HIS A 11 8.03 -2.04 3.25
CA HIS A 11 8.09 -0.89 2.35
C HIS A 11 9.05 -1.10 1.17
N ASP A 12 10.25 -1.63 1.46
CA ASP A 12 11.34 -1.74 0.50
C ASP A 12 11.28 -3.08 -0.26
N ALA A 13 11.93 -3.13 -1.43
CA ALA A 13 12.09 -4.39 -2.17
C ALA A 13 13.12 -5.33 -1.50
N THR A 14 13.92 -4.81 -0.58
CA THR A 14 14.91 -5.53 0.22
C THR A 14 14.57 -5.48 1.71
N VAL A 15 15.15 -6.38 2.49
CA VAL A 15 14.95 -6.43 3.95
C VAL A 15 15.97 -5.56 4.72
N ASP A 16 17.00 -5.06 4.04
CA ASP A 16 18.22 -4.48 4.60
C ASP A 16 18.02 -3.30 5.56
N ARG A 17 17.05 -2.41 5.28
CA ARG A 17 16.87 -1.18 6.06
C ARG A 17 16.11 -1.40 7.36
N THR A 18 15.20 -2.37 7.37
CA THR A 18 14.20 -2.55 8.44
C THR A 18 14.34 -3.87 9.17
N THR A 19 15.36 -4.67 8.87
CA THR A 19 15.61 -5.93 9.54
C THR A 19 17.10 -6.13 9.82
N ASN A 20 17.44 -7.19 10.56
CA ASN A 20 18.81 -7.67 10.72
C ASN A 20 19.34 -8.52 9.53
N GLY A 21 18.54 -8.71 8.49
CA GLY A 21 18.90 -9.48 7.29
C GLY A 21 19.35 -8.61 6.11
N THR A 22 19.74 -9.27 5.02
CA THR A 22 20.01 -8.61 3.73
C THR A 22 19.44 -9.43 2.58
N GLY A 23 19.06 -8.75 1.50
CA GLY A 23 18.61 -9.40 0.26
C GLY A 23 17.23 -8.96 -0.20
N LEU A 24 16.84 -9.45 -1.38
CA LEU A 24 15.57 -9.14 -2.03
C LEU A 24 14.45 -9.98 -1.42
N VAL A 25 13.35 -9.32 -1.05
CA VAL A 25 12.13 -9.98 -0.57
C VAL A 25 11.62 -11.02 -1.56
N GLY A 26 11.70 -10.72 -2.86
CA GLY A 26 11.25 -11.62 -3.93
C GLY A 26 12.10 -12.87 -4.12
N GLU A 27 13.24 -12.99 -3.44
CA GLU A 27 14.15 -14.13 -3.49
C GLU A 27 14.12 -14.97 -2.20
N MET A 28 13.34 -14.55 -1.20
CA MET A 28 13.23 -15.21 0.10
C MET A 28 11.86 -15.87 0.26
N THR A 29 11.84 -17.02 0.95
CA THR A 29 10.61 -17.69 1.42
C THR A 29 10.00 -16.94 2.59
N LEU A 30 8.72 -17.22 2.90
CA LEU A 30 8.10 -16.68 4.10
C LEU A 30 8.88 -17.08 5.36
N ASP A 31 9.26 -18.36 5.48
CA ASP A 31 10.00 -18.86 6.64
C ASP A 31 11.33 -18.13 6.85
N GLN A 32 12.05 -17.81 5.76
CA GLN A 32 13.29 -17.04 5.84
C GLN A 32 13.07 -15.61 6.30
N ILE A 33 11.98 -14.97 5.85
CA ILE A 33 11.65 -13.58 6.23
C ILE A 33 11.13 -13.52 7.68
N SER A 34 10.28 -14.46 8.08
CA SER A 34 9.73 -14.53 9.45
C SER A 34 10.79 -14.83 10.51
N ALA A 35 11.96 -15.35 10.12
CA ALA A 35 13.10 -15.52 11.01
C ALA A 35 13.93 -14.24 11.23
N LEU A 36 13.67 -13.17 10.46
CA LEU A 36 14.37 -11.90 10.60
C LEU A 36 13.79 -11.08 11.77
N ASP A 37 14.66 -10.31 12.41
CA ASP A 37 14.28 -9.33 13.43
C ASP A 37 14.05 -7.98 12.75
N ALA A 38 12.79 -7.55 12.70
CA ALA A 38 12.33 -6.27 12.17
C ALA A 38 12.36 -5.14 13.22
N GLY A 39 12.97 -5.38 14.38
CA GLY A 39 13.14 -4.47 15.50
C GLY A 39 12.62 -5.08 16.80
N ASN A 40 13.42 -5.04 17.87
CA ASN A 40 13.07 -5.53 19.20
C ASN A 40 12.58 -7.01 19.24
N GLY A 41 13.02 -7.85 18.30
CA GLY A 41 12.61 -9.26 18.21
C GLY A 41 11.29 -9.49 17.47
N GLU A 42 10.68 -8.45 16.89
CA GLU A 42 9.44 -8.58 16.12
C GLU A 42 9.73 -9.10 14.71
N PRO A 43 8.93 -10.03 14.16
CA PRO A 43 9.07 -10.49 12.79
C PRO A 43 8.46 -9.50 11.79
N VAL A 44 8.78 -9.67 10.50
CA VAL A 44 8.04 -8.99 9.42
C VAL A 44 6.66 -9.63 9.28
N PRO A 45 5.55 -8.88 9.40
CA PRO A 45 4.22 -9.47 9.39
C PRO A 45 3.75 -9.80 7.96
N THR A 46 2.96 -10.86 7.85
CA THR A 46 2.16 -11.16 6.66
C THR A 46 1.01 -10.17 6.51
N PHE A 47 0.51 -10.03 5.29
CA PHE A 47 -0.66 -9.18 5.05
C PHE A 47 -1.92 -9.71 5.77
N ALA A 48 -2.10 -11.04 5.81
CA ALA A 48 -3.19 -11.69 6.53
C ALA A 48 -3.16 -11.39 8.05
N GLU A 49 -1.98 -11.42 8.69
CA GLU A 49 -1.83 -11.06 10.10
C GLU A 49 -2.20 -9.59 10.35
N VAL A 50 -1.81 -8.68 9.45
CA VAL A 50 -2.19 -7.26 9.56
C VAL A 50 -3.69 -7.06 9.40
N ILE A 51 -4.36 -7.75 8.47
CA ILE A 51 -5.81 -7.69 8.34
C ILE A 51 -6.48 -8.19 9.62
N GLN A 52 -6.02 -9.32 10.16
CA GLN A 52 -6.58 -9.90 11.38
C GLN A 52 -6.44 -8.94 12.56
N LEU A 53 -5.25 -8.37 12.77
CA LEU A 53 -5.00 -7.38 13.82
C LEU A 53 -5.88 -6.14 13.64
N ALA A 54 -6.04 -5.65 12.41
CA ALA A 54 -6.89 -4.51 12.12
C ALA A 54 -8.36 -4.80 12.47
N LYS A 55 -8.83 -5.98 12.10
CA LYS A 55 -10.20 -6.45 12.36
C LYS A 55 -10.48 -6.58 13.86
N GLU A 56 -9.54 -7.10 14.63
CA GLU A 56 -9.65 -7.21 16.10
C GLU A 56 -9.75 -5.84 16.80
N ASN A 57 -9.18 -4.80 16.19
CA ASN A 57 -9.16 -3.45 16.73
C ASN A 57 -10.17 -2.50 16.06
N GLY A 58 -10.91 -2.96 15.06
CA GLY A 58 -11.90 -2.15 14.33
C GLY A 58 -11.30 -0.96 13.59
N VAL A 59 -10.12 -1.11 12.98
CA VAL A 59 -9.41 -0.04 12.27
C VAL A 59 -9.36 -0.24 10.76
N ASP A 60 -9.59 0.82 10.00
CA ASP A 60 -9.46 0.79 8.54
C ASP A 60 -7.98 0.66 8.12
N ILE A 61 -7.71 -0.03 7.01
CA ILE A 61 -6.37 -0.20 6.44
C ILE A 61 -6.23 0.42 5.04
N LEU A 62 -5.05 0.96 4.76
CA LEU A 62 -4.69 1.55 3.46
C LEU A 62 -3.48 0.82 2.85
N PRO A 63 -3.59 -0.44 2.39
CA PRO A 63 -2.47 -1.18 1.83
C PRO A 63 -2.04 -0.62 0.47
N GLU A 64 -0.73 -0.51 0.24
CA GLU A 64 -0.19 -0.09 -1.06
C GLU A 64 0.06 -1.28 -1.98
N ALA A 65 -0.63 -1.32 -3.12
CA ALA A 65 -0.35 -2.26 -4.20
C ALA A 65 0.81 -1.73 -5.06
N LYS A 66 1.96 -2.42 -5.01
CA LYS A 66 3.14 -2.15 -5.84
C LYS A 66 2.89 -2.57 -7.30
N SER A 67 3.75 -2.10 -8.19
CA SER A 67 3.63 -2.29 -9.65
C SER A 67 3.55 -3.78 -10.05
N PRO A 68 2.63 -4.17 -10.96
CA PRO A 68 2.55 -5.54 -11.50
C PRO A 68 3.79 -5.93 -12.30
N ALA A 69 4.57 -4.95 -12.79
CA ALA A 69 5.86 -5.21 -13.44
C ALA A 69 6.90 -5.80 -12.49
N LEU A 70 6.80 -5.49 -11.18
CA LEU A 70 7.68 -6.06 -10.15
C LEU A 70 7.08 -7.33 -9.55
N TYR A 71 5.76 -7.35 -9.36
CA TYR A 71 5.04 -8.44 -8.73
C TYR A 71 3.76 -8.76 -9.52
N PRO A 72 3.84 -9.64 -10.54
CA PRO A 72 2.67 -10.02 -11.32
C PRO A 72 1.54 -10.53 -10.43
N ARG A 73 0.30 -10.11 -10.70
CA ARG A 73 -0.92 -10.49 -9.98
C ARG A 73 -0.96 -10.13 -8.49
N LEU A 74 -0.05 -9.28 -8.00
CA LEU A 74 -0.05 -8.81 -6.61
C LEU A 74 -1.39 -8.20 -6.20
N GLY A 75 -1.96 -7.35 -7.06
CA GLY A 75 -3.25 -6.69 -6.80
C GLY A 75 -4.41 -7.68 -6.66
N GLU A 76 -4.49 -8.67 -7.55
CA GLU A 76 -5.50 -9.75 -7.47
C GLU A 76 -5.39 -10.52 -6.16
N LYS A 77 -4.17 -10.96 -5.81
CA LYS A 77 -3.92 -11.72 -4.58
C LYS A 77 -4.26 -10.92 -3.33
N MET A 78 -3.93 -9.63 -3.31
CA MET A 78 -4.26 -8.72 -2.21
C MET A 78 -5.78 -8.64 -2.03
N VAL A 79 -6.52 -8.48 -3.13
CA VAL A 79 -7.99 -8.45 -3.11
C VAL A 79 -8.58 -9.77 -2.62
N ASP A 80 -8.04 -10.91 -3.07
CA ASP A 80 -8.49 -12.23 -2.62
C ASP A 80 -8.30 -12.42 -1.11
N GLU A 81 -7.16 -12.01 -0.54
CA GLU A 81 -6.90 -12.06 0.91
C GLU A 81 -7.85 -11.14 1.71
N ILE A 82 -8.12 -9.92 1.22
CA ILE A 82 -9.06 -8.98 1.84
C ILE A 82 -10.49 -9.56 1.85
N ILE A 83 -10.93 -10.16 0.74
CA ILE A 83 -12.27 -10.76 0.63
C ILE A 83 -12.37 -11.99 1.52
N ALA A 84 -11.36 -12.86 1.53
CA ALA A 84 -11.34 -14.05 2.38
C ALA A 84 -11.42 -13.70 3.88
N ALA A 85 -10.87 -12.55 4.27
CA ALA A 85 -10.94 -12.04 5.64
C ALA A 85 -12.24 -11.27 5.97
N ASP A 86 -13.14 -11.08 5.00
CA ASP A 86 -14.35 -10.25 5.13
C ASP A 86 -14.01 -8.84 5.65
N TYR A 87 -13.04 -8.17 4.98
CA TYR A 87 -12.52 -6.88 5.40
C TYR A 87 -12.50 -5.81 4.30
N LEU A 88 -13.26 -6.05 3.22
CA LEU A 88 -13.28 -5.17 2.04
C LEU A 88 -13.81 -3.77 2.35
N GLU A 89 -14.83 -3.64 3.20
CA GLU A 89 -15.44 -2.34 3.53
C GLU A 89 -14.52 -1.45 4.38
N HIS A 90 -13.57 -2.06 5.10
CA HIS A 90 -12.57 -1.41 5.95
C HIS A 90 -11.22 -1.24 5.26
N THR A 91 -11.14 -1.47 3.95
CA THR A 91 -9.88 -1.43 3.19
C THR A 91 -9.96 -0.44 2.03
N ILE A 92 -9.00 0.48 1.95
CA ILE A 92 -8.82 1.37 0.79
C ILE A 92 -7.45 1.05 0.15
N ILE A 93 -7.45 0.36 -1.00
CA ILE A 93 -6.20 0.03 -1.68
C ILE A 93 -5.60 1.28 -2.29
N GLN A 94 -4.31 1.52 -2.06
CA GLN A 94 -3.60 2.65 -2.64
C GLN A 94 -2.51 2.22 -3.62
N SER A 95 -2.21 3.05 -4.62
CA SER A 95 -1.07 2.81 -5.52
C SER A 95 -0.61 4.10 -6.19
N PHE A 96 0.69 4.18 -6.49
CA PHE A 96 1.27 5.19 -7.38
C PHE A 96 1.08 4.86 -8.86
N VAL A 97 0.60 3.65 -9.19
CA VAL A 97 0.55 3.10 -10.55
C VAL A 97 -0.92 2.97 -10.96
N PRO A 98 -1.45 3.88 -11.80
CA PRO A 98 -2.85 3.83 -12.23
C PRO A 98 -3.24 2.49 -12.88
N GLU A 99 -2.31 1.86 -13.60
CA GLU A 99 -2.50 0.57 -14.25
C GLU A 99 -2.81 -0.53 -13.24
N THR A 100 -2.13 -0.54 -12.09
CA THR A 100 -2.41 -1.48 -10.98
C THR A 100 -3.84 -1.35 -10.48
N LEU A 101 -4.33 -0.11 -10.34
CA LEU A 101 -5.71 0.14 -9.90
C LEU A 101 -6.70 -0.32 -10.96
N GLN A 102 -6.43 -0.05 -12.25
CA GLN A 102 -7.28 -0.49 -13.35
C GLN A 102 -7.38 -2.02 -13.44
N GLU A 103 -6.27 -2.74 -13.25
CA GLU A 103 -6.25 -4.21 -13.20
C GLU A 103 -7.10 -4.73 -12.02
N ILE A 104 -6.92 -4.14 -10.83
CA ILE A 104 -7.71 -4.49 -9.64
C ILE A 104 -9.21 -4.26 -9.89
N LEU A 105 -9.59 -3.14 -10.51
CA LEU A 105 -10.99 -2.80 -10.79
C LEU A 105 -11.60 -3.70 -11.86
N ALA A 106 -10.82 -4.09 -12.87
CA ALA A 106 -11.24 -5.06 -13.87
C ALA A 106 -11.47 -6.45 -13.24
N TYR A 107 -10.65 -6.82 -12.25
CA TYR A 107 -10.82 -8.06 -11.48
C TYR A 107 -12.01 -7.99 -10.50
N ARG A 108 -12.13 -6.90 -9.74
CA ARG A 108 -13.17 -6.65 -8.74
C ARG A 108 -13.63 -5.18 -8.73
N PRO A 109 -14.78 -4.86 -9.34
CA PRO A 109 -15.27 -3.48 -9.47
C PRO A 109 -15.66 -2.77 -8.17
N ASN A 110 -15.90 -3.52 -7.08
CA ASN A 110 -16.40 -2.97 -5.81
C ASN A 110 -15.28 -2.58 -4.83
N VAL A 111 -14.01 -2.62 -5.26
CA VAL A 111 -12.88 -2.27 -4.41
C VAL A 111 -12.79 -0.77 -4.22
N GLN A 112 -12.63 -0.34 -2.97
CA GLN A 112 -12.32 1.04 -2.62
C GLN A 112 -10.84 1.33 -2.90
N PHE A 113 -10.54 2.42 -3.59
CA PHE A 113 -9.14 2.79 -3.84
C PHE A 113 -8.83 4.28 -3.67
N CYS A 114 -7.54 4.54 -3.48
CA CYS A 114 -6.94 5.86 -3.45
C CYS A 114 -5.75 5.94 -4.40
N LEU A 115 -5.71 6.94 -5.27
CA LEU A 115 -4.52 7.19 -6.07
C LEU A 115 -3.51 8.02 -5.27
N LEU A 116 -2.27 7.51 -5.17
CA LEU A 116 -1.15 8.22 -4.59
C LEU A 116 -0.51 9.17 -5.61
N THR A 117 -0.34 10.43 -5.24
CA THR A 117 0.33 11.45 -6.06
C THR A 117 1.47 12.09 -5.28
N GLY A 118 2.61 12.32 -5.92
CA GLY A 118 3.80 12.93 -5.33
C GLY A 118 4.46 13.94 -6.27
N LEU A 119 5.45 14.69 -5.77
CA LEU A 119 6.14 15.74 -6.55
C LEU A 119 6.79 15.22 -7.85
N TRP A 120 7.18 13.94 -7.91
CA TRP A 120 7.73 13.32 -9.12
C TRP A 120 6.65 12.83 -10.10
N LYS A 121 5.37 12.94 -9.75
CA LYS A 121 4.20 12.64 -10.58
C LYS A 121 3.19 13.79 -10.48
N PHE A 122 3.51 14.93 -11.11
CA PHE A 122 2.61 16.09 -11.22
C PHE A 122 1.37 15.82 -12.08
N SER A 123 1.45 14.85 -13.00
CA SER A 123 0.33 14.46 -13.83
C SER A 123 -0.71 13.73 -12.96
N LEU A 124 -1.74 14.44 -12.52
CA LEU A 124 -2.96 13.80 -12.05
C LEU A 124 -3.50 12.96 -13.21
N PRO A 125 -3.53 11.62 -13.14
CA PRO A 125 -4.14 10.84 -14.21
C PRO A 125 -5.61 11.26 -14.32
N ALA A 126 -6.13 11.15 -15.54
CA ALA A 126 -7.56 11.30 -15.78
C ALA A 126 -8.31 10.41 -14.79
N GLN A 127 -9.11 11.03 -13.93
CA GLN A 127 -9.89 10.33 -12.92
C GLN A 127 -10.78 9.30 -13.61
N VAL A 128 -10.91 8.12 -13.01
CA VAL A 128 -11.95 7.16 -13.40
C VAL A 128 -13.23 7.59 -12.65
N PRO A 129 -14.21 8.22 -13.31
CA PRO A 129 -15.37 8.78 -12.63
C PRO A 129 -16.15 7.68 -11.91
N GLY A 130 -16.59 7.96 -10.67
CA GLY A 130 -17.47 7.07 -9.90
C GLY A 130 -16.77 6.00 -9.05
N GLN A 131 -15.45 5.82 -9.17
CA GLN A 131 -14.74 4.75 -8.44
C GLN A 131 -13.65 5.29 -7.49
N THR A 132 -13.10 6.48 -7.74
CA THR A 132 -12.13 7.10 -6.85
C THR A 132 -12.83 7.79 -5.67
N ILE A 133 -12.98 7.08 -4.56
CA ILE A 133 -13.61 7.61 -3.33
C ILE A 133 -12.65 8.47 -2.48
N ALA A 134 -11.34 8.36 -2.74
CA ALA A 134 -10.30 9.06 -1.99
C ALA A 134 -9.16 9.56 -2.87
N SER A 135 -8.58 10.71 -2.52
CA SER A 135 -7.37 11.27 -3.12
C SER A 135 -6.23 11.25 -2.10
N CYS A 136 -5.04 10.78 -2.49
CA CYS A 136 -3.91 10.64 -1.57
C CYS A 136 -2.70 11.49 -2.01
N PRO A 137 -2.76 12.82 -1.85
CA PRO A 137 -1.65 13.69 -2.23
C PRO A 137 -0.53 13.70 -1.19
N MET A 138 0.70 13.80 -1.68
CA MET A 138 1.87 14.10 -0.85
C MET A 138 1.71 15.47 -0.19
N ALA A 139 2.13 15.61 1.06
CA ALA A 139 2.02 16.84 1.83
C ALA A 139 2.58 18.07 1.08
N GLU A 140 3.74 17.94 0.44
CA GLU A 140 4.37 19.00 -0.34
C GLU A 140 3.51 19.46 -1.52
N MET A 141 2.75 18.57 -2.17
CA MET A 141 1.80 18.96 -3.21
C MET A 141 0.66 19.80 -2.66
N VAL A 142 0.19 19.47 -1.45
CA VAL A 142 -0.86 20.23 -0.75
C VAL A 142 -0.34 21.61 -0.34
N LEU A 143 0.92 21.71 0.12
CA LEU A 143 1.55 22.98 0.46
C LEU A 143 1.70 23.89 -0.76
N LEU A 144 2.07 23.33 -1.93
CA LEU A 144 2.21 24.08 -3.17
C LEU A 144 0.85 24.45 -3.80
N ASN A 145 -0.18 23.65 -3.59
CA ASN A 145 -1.52 23.89 -4.14
C ASN A 145 -2.62 23.42 -3.17
N PRO A 146 -2.95 24.22 -2.14
CA PRO A 146 -3.94 23.85 -1.12
C PRO A 146 -5.37 23.73 -1.67
N TRP A 147 -5.64 24.30 -2.86
CA TRP A 147 -6.93 24.19 -3.53
C TRP A 147 -7.28 22.77 -3.94
N MET A 148 -6.30 21.88 -4.09
CA MET A 148 -6.57 20.48 -4.45
C MET A 148 -7.44 19.75 -3.42
N VAL A 149 -7.29 20.07 -2.13
CA VAL A 149 -8.10 19.48 -1.06
C VAL A 149 -9.55 19.93 -1.20
N ARG A 150 -9.77 21.23 -1.43
CA ARG A 150 -11.12 21.78 -1.67
C ARG A 150 -11.75 21.18 -2.92
N ALA A 151 -10.98 21.02 -4.00
CA ALA A 151 -11.45 20.42 -5.23
C ALA A 151 -11.79 18.92 -5.07
N ALA A 152 -11.10 18.19 -4.19
CA ALA A 152 -11.44 16.81 -3.84
C ALA A 152 -12.73 16.73 -3.02
N HIS A 153 -12.87 17.56 -1.98
CA HIS A 153 -14.09 17.61 -1.18
C HIS A 153 -15.32 18.06 -1.99
N ALA A 154 -15.16 19.02 -2.91
CA ALA A 154 -16.23 19.44 -3.82
C ALA A 154 -16.72 18.30 -4.75
N ARG A 155 -15.90 17.26 -4.92
CA ARG A 155 -16.24 16.03 -5.66
C ARG A 155 -16.69 14.88 -4.75
N GLY A 156 -16.90 15.13 -3.45
CA GLY A 156 -17.31 14.13 -2.48
C GLY A 156 -16.22 13.13 -2.08
N GLN A 157 -14.95 13.39 -2.41
CA GLN A 157 -13.85 12.49 -2.08
C GLN A 157 -13.32 12.72 -0.66
N ARG A 158 -12.87 11.64 -0.02
CA ARG A 158 -11.99 11.73 1.15
C ARG A 158 -10.58 12.15 0.72
N VAL A 159 -9.81 12.77 1.60
CA VAL A 159 -8.41 13.13 1.33
C VAL A 159 -7.52 12.57 2.43
N TYR A 160 -6.54 11.75 2.05
CA TYR A 160 -5.54 11.21 2.96
C TYR A 160 -4.17 11.74 2.55
N ILE A 161 -3.63 12.68 3.33
CA ILE A 161 -2.32 13.28 3.04
C ILE A 161 -1.22 12.32 3.50
N TRP A 162 -0.25 12.05 2.64
CA TRP A 162 0.88 11.18 2.97
C TRP A 162 2.21 11.94 2.95
N PHE A 163 3.22 11.39 3.62
CA PHE A 163 4.55 11.96 3.75
C PHE A 163 5.60 11.00 3.18
N GLY A 164 6.55 11.52 2.41
CA GLY A 164 7.73 10.75 2.05
C GLY A 164 8.68 10.62 3.23
N ALA A 165 9.35 9.47 3.37
CA ALA A 165 10.47 9.37 4.29
C ALA A 165 11.62 10.25 3.78
N SER A 166 12.08 11.18 4.61
CA SER A 166 13.45 11.72 4.47
C SER A 166 14.39 10.56 4.80
N ASN A 167 15.46 10.35 4.02
CA ASN A 167 16.47 9.33 4.28
C ASN A 167 17.18 9.59 5.63
N ILE A 168 16.55 9.21 6.73
CA ILE A 168 17.16 9.13 8.06
C ILE A 168 17.48 7.65 8.24
N PRO A 169 18.76 7.26 8.32
CA PRO A 169 19.12 5.86 8.50
C PRO A 169 18.57 5.37 9.84
N SER A 170 17.56 4.52 9.81
CA SER A 170 17.17 3.71 10.97
C SER A 170 18.23 2.62 11.12
N ARG A 171 19.20 2.82 12.01
CA ARG A 171 19.97 1.69 12.54
C ARG A 171 19.07 1.00 13.56
N CYS A 172 18.48 -0.13 13.19
CA CYS A 172 17.95 -1.06 14.18
C CYS A 172 19.16 -1.51 15.02
N GLY A 173 19.13 -1.19 16.32
CA GLY A 173 20.16 -1.52 17.30
C GLY A 173 19.79 -2.74 18.12
#